data_AF-A0A7J6NCX5-F1
#
_entry.id   AF-A0A7J6NCX5-F1
#
_cell.length_a   1.000
_cell.length_b   1.000
_cell.length_c   1.000
_cell.angle_alpha   90.00
_cell.angle_beta   90.00
_cell.angle_gamma   90.00
#
_symmetry.space_group_name_H-M   'P 1'
#
loop_
_entity.id
_entity.type
_entity.pdbx_description
1 polymer ?
#
loop_
_entity_poly.entity_id
_entity_poly.type
_entity_poly.pdbx_seq_one_letter_code
_entity_poly.pdbx_strand_id
1 'polypeptide(L)'
;MSLEKGQFYGNPRNHFWAVMAYAMDDPQFPMLDFETRCSVLRSRGIALWNICDVFTRYKSSDATLHCEEYTDIAGLVLQHPSIRYILCNGTASFECMQKYDLPGRLKGRGVAVPVISKLPSTSPANAMADPVETKGKVWKEKLEEALGKPSWPRMMMLIP
;
A
#
# COMPACT_ATOMS: atom_id res chain seq x y z
N MET A 1 -5.76 -8.06 -14.81
CA MET A 1 -6.89 -7.64 -13.93
C MET A 1 -6.42 -6.77 -12.75
N SER A 2 -6.23 -5.48 -13.07
CA SER A 2 -6.18 -4.23 -12.26
C SER A 2 -5.76 -3.14 -13.26
N LEU A 3 -4.82 -3.51 -14.16
CA LEU A 3 -4.32 -2.75 -15.31
C LEU A 3 -5.42 -2.37 -16.34
N GLU A 4 -6.42 -3.22 -16.60
CA GLU A 4 -7.46 -2.95 -17.61
C GLU A 4 -8.40 -1.77 -17.30
N LYS A 5 -8.46 -1.33 -16.03
CA LYS A 5 -9.32 -0.21 -15.61
C LYS A 5 -8.53 1.01 -15.11
N GLY A 6 -7.20 0.94 -15.04
CA GLY A 6 -6.39 2.00 -14.42
C GLY A 6 -6.69 2.24 -12.93
N GLN A 7 -7.35 1.30 -12.26
CA GLN A 7 -7.78 1.41 -10.87
C GLN A 7 -6.99 0.45 -9.97
N PHE A 8 -6.47 0.98 -8.86
CA PHE A 8 -5.93 0.14 -7.79
C PHE A 8 -7.01 -0.83 -7.29
N TYR A 9 -6.66 -2.11 -7.15
CA TYR A 9 -7.55 -3.14 -6.60
C TYR A 9 -8.92 -3.24 -7.30
N GLY A 10 -8.96 -3.04 -8.62
CA GLY A 10 -10.20 -3.17 -9.42
C GLY A 10 -10.69 -4.61 -9.60
N ASN A 11 -9.90 -5.62 -9.20
CA ASN A 11 -10.33 -7.02 -9.18
C ASN A 11 -11.20 -7.27 -7.95
N PRO A 12 -12.50 -7.64 -8.09
CA PRO A 12 -13.41 -7.82 -6.96
C PRO A 12 -13.01 -8.96 -6.01
N ARG A 13 -12.12 -9.88 -6.45
CA ARG A 13 -11.55 -10.92 -5.58
C ARG A 13 -10.45 -10.41 -4.67
N ASN A 14 -9.94 -9.19 -4.86
CA ASN A 14 -8.96 -8.62 -3.96
C ASN A 14 -9.66 -8.05 -2.73
N HIS A 15 -9.19 -8.44 -1.54
CA HIS A 15 -9.83 -8.06 -0.28
C HIS A 15 -9.42 -6.66 0.21
N PHE A 16 -8.66 -5.89 -0.55
CA PHE A 16 -8.10 -4.61 -0.11
C PHE A 16 -9.16 -3.67 0.45
N TRP A 17 -10.24 -3.44 -0.31
CA TRP A 17 -11.31 -2.53 0.12
C TRP A 17 -12.02 -3.02 1.39
N ALA A 18 -12.22 -4.34 1.53
CA ALA A 18 -12.82 -4.93 2.72
C ALA A 18 -11.89 -4.86 3.95
N VAL A 19 -10.58 -5.06 3.76
CA VAL A 19 -9.57 -4.92 4.80
C VAL A 19 -9.47 -3.46 5.26
N MET A 20 -9.47 -2.51 4.33
CA MET A 20 -9.48 -1.07 4.66
C MET A 20 -10.75 -0.65 5.39
N ALA A 21 -11.92 -1.18 4.99
CA ALA A 21 -13.18 -0.94 5.68
C ALA A 21 -13.13 -1.37 7.15
N TYR A 22 -12.60 -2.57 7.42
CA TYR A 22 -12.36 -3.04 8.78
C TYR A 22 -11.38 -2.13 9.52
N ALA A 23 -10.26 -1.81 8.89
CA ALA A 23 -9.18 -1.09 9.54
C ALA A 23 -9.49 0.38 9.84
N MET A 24 -10.46 0.96 9.12
CA MET A 24 -10.93 2.33 9.31
C MET A 24 -12.25 2.43 10.09
N ASP A 25 -12.78 1.30 10.57
CA ASP A 25 -14.11 1.16 11.18
C ASP A 25 -15.23 1.76 10.31
N ASP A 26 -15.16 1.54 8.99
CA ASP A 26 -16.09 2.09 8.00
C ASP A 26 -16.66 0.97 7.10
N PRO A 27 -17.76 0.31 7.50
CA PRO A 27 -18.32 -0.82 6.76
C PRO A 27 -18.93 -0.42 5.41
N GLN A 28 -19.20 0.87 5.18
CA GLN A 28 -19.77 1.36 3.92
C GLN A 28 -18.67 1.64 2.88
N PHE A 29 -17.41 1.73 3.30
CA PHE A 29 -16.27 2.02 2.43
C PHE A 29 -16.17 1.13 1.17
N PRO A 30 -16.43 -0.19 1.21
CA PRO A 30 -16.41 -1.04 0.02
C PRO A 30 -17.57 -0.79 -0.95
N MET A 31 -18.61 -0.05 -0.57
CA MET A 31 -19.75 0.26 -1.44
C MET A 31 -19.51 1.52 -2.28
N LEU A 32 -18.54 2.36 -1.89
CA LEU A 32 -18.19 3.59 -2.58
C LEU A 32 -17.59 3.31 -3.96
N ASP A 33 -17.76 4.22 -4.91
CA ASP A 33 -17.03 4.17 -6.17
C ASP A 33 -15.52 4.43 -5.95
N PHE A 34 -14.70 4.12 -6.95
CA PHE A 34 -13.25 4.21 -6.83
C PHE A 34 -12.75 5.62 -6.49
N GLU A 35 -13.31 6.66 -7.10
CA GLU A 35 -12.89 8.04 -6.90
C GLU A 35 -13.21 8.50 -5.48
N THR A 36 -14.41 8.16 -5.01
CA THR A 36 -14.85 8.44 -3.63
C THR A 36 -13.98 7.69 -2.62
N ARG A 37 -13.61 6.42 -2.87
CA ARG A 37 -12.67 5.70 -2.00
C ARG A 37 -11.32 6.40 -1.94
N CYS A 38 -10.77 6.82 -3.08
CA CYS A 38 -9.50 7.55 -3.13
C CYS A 38 -9.57 8.89 -2.38
N SER A 39 -10.70 9.61 -2.46
CA SER A 39 -10.93 10.85 -1.72
C SER A 39 -10.94 10.62 -0.20
N VAL A 40 -11.67 9.59 0.26
CA VAL A 40 -11.72 9.20 1.68
C VAL A 40 -10.34 8.77 2.22
N LEU A 41 -9.57 8.02 1.43
CA LEU A 41 -8.20 7.69 1.82
C LEU A 41 -7.34 8.94 1.95
N ARG A 42 -7.43 9.85 0.97
CA ARG A 42 -6.67 11.11 0.98
C ARG A 42 -7.04 12.00 2.17
N SER A 43 -8.31 12.11 2.51
CA SER A 43 -8.77 12.90 3.67
C SER A 43 -8.27 12.32 5.01
N ARG A 44 -7.96 11.02 5.04
CA ARG A 44 -7.34 10.32 6.17
C ARG A 44 -5.80 10.30 6.11
N GLY A 45 -5.17 11.00 5.15
CA GLY A 45 -3.71 11.02 5.00
C GLY A 45 -3.12 9.76 4.37
N ILE A 46 -3.90 9.03 3.58
CA ILE A 46 -3.49 7.77 2.94
C ILE A 46 -3.40 7.97 1.42
N ALA A 47 -2.26 7.60 0.84
CA ALA A 47 -2.03 7.54 -0.60
C ALA A 47 -1.86 6.08 -1.05
N LEU A 48 -2.38 5.74 -2.23
CA LEU A 48 -2.11 4.47 -2.90
C LEU A 48 -1.07 4.70 -3.99
N TRP A 49 -0.07 3.82 -4.10
CA TRP A 49 1.01 3.96 -5.08
C TRP A 49 1.54 2.60 -5.51
N ASN A 50 2.02 2.42 -6.74
CA ASN A 50 2.69 1.17 -7.13
C ASN A 50 4.20 1.29 -6.93
N ILE A 51 4.87 0.23 -6.48
CA ILE A 51 6.36 0.18 -6.48
C ILE A 51 6.91 -0.04 -7.89
N CYS A 52 6.12 -0.67 -8.74
CA CYS A 52 6.52 -1.05 -10.08
C CYS A 52 5.44 -0.68 -11.09
N ASP A 53 5.84 -0.04 -12.18
CA ASP A 53 4.96 0.22 -13.31
C ASP A 53 4.78 -1.05 -14.17
N VAL A 54 5.85 -1.84 -14.30
CA VAL A 54 5.86 -3.06 -15.10
C VAL A 54 6.31 -4.24 -14.25
N PHE A 55 5.34 -5.08 -13.89
CA PHE A 55 5.63 -6.40 -13.31
C PHE A 55 5.66 -7.45 -14.41
N THR A 56 6.74 -8.21 -14.50
CA THR A 56 6.74 -9.50 -15.19
C THR A 56 6.48 -10.64 -14.24
N ARG A 57 5.68 -11.61 -14.70
CA ARG A 57 5.27 -12.77 -13.94
C ARG A 57 5.59 -14.02 -14.74
N TYR A 58 6.52 -14.83 -14.24
CA TYR A 58 6.94 -16.06 -14.93
C TYR A 58 6.01 -17.26 -14.65
N LYS A 59 5.25 -17.25 -13.54
CA LYS A 59 4.25 -18.28 -13.18
C LYS A 59 3.02 -17.67 -12.51
N SER A 60 1.90 -18.38 -12.43
CA SER A 60 0.64 -17.85 -11.87
C SER A 60 0.71 -17.35 -10.42
N SER A 61 1.75 -17.71 -9.64
CA SER A 61 1.92 -17.23 -8.27
C SER A 61 2.58 -15.84 -8.18
N ASP A 62 2.15 -15.06 -7.18
CA ASP A 62 2.74 -13.76 -6.85
C ASP A 62 4.23 -13.88 -6.43
N ALA A 63 4.69 -15.08 -6.09
CA ALA A 63 6.08 -15.38 -5.73
C ALA A 63 7.08 -15.26 -6.89
N THR A 64 6.60 -15.11 -8.13
CA THR A 64 7.47 -14.95 -9.32
C THR A 64 7.40 -13.56 -9.94
N LEU A 65 6.79 -12.60 -9.22
CA LEU A 65 6.75 -11.21 -9.67
C LEU A 65 8.15 -10.60 -9.63
N HIS A 66 8.60 -10.13 -10.79
CA HIS A 66 9.80 -9.33 -10.94
C HIS A 66 9.40 -7.91 -11.32
N CYS A 67 10.02 -6.92 -10.68
CA CYS A 67 9.83 -5.54 -11.06
C CYS A 67 10.87 -5.17 -12.12
N GLU A 68 10.40 -4.75 -13.29
CA GLU A 68 11.29 -4.32 -14.37
C GLU A 68 11.56 -2.83 -14.28
N GLU A 69 10.54 -2.05 -13.95
CA GLU A 69 10.62 -0.59 -13.89
C GLU A 69 9.96 -0.07 -12.61
N TYR A 70 10.79 0.47 -11.73
CA TYR A 70 10.35 1.08 -10.49
C TYR A 70 9.72 2.45 -10.73
N THR A 71 8.65 2.76 -10.02
CA THR A 71 8.15 4.14 -9.96
C THR A 71 9.10 5.05 -9.17
N ASP A 72 9.00 6.36 -9.35
CA ASP A 72 9.82 7.34 -8.62
C ASP A 72 9.31 7.62 -7.19
N ILE A 73 9.40 6.60 -6.32
CA ILE A 73 9.04 6.74 -4.90
C ILE A 73 9.96 7.72 -4.19
N ALA A 74 11.26 7.74 -4.52
CA ALA A 74 12.19 8.67 -3.92
C ALA A 74 11.80 10.12 -4.21
N GLY A 75 11.48 10.45 -5.47
CA GLY A 75 10.95 11.76 -5.85
C GLY A 75 9.65 12.09 -5.14
N LEU A 76 8.74 11.13 -4.98
CA LEU A 76 7.48 11.32 -4.26
C LEU A 76 7.71 11.66 -2.77
N VAL A 77 8.64 10.98 -2.10
CA VAL A 77 9.01 11.27 -0.70
C VAL A 77 9.70 12.63 -0.57
N LEU A 78 10.52 13.01 -1.55
CA LEU A 78 11.17 14.32 -1.57
C LEU A 78 10.15 15.46 -1.74
N GLN A 79 9.14 15.27 -2.59
CA GLN A 79 8.06 16.24 -2.82
C GLN A 79 7.08 16.30 -1.65
N HIS A 80 6.90 15.19 -0.92
CA HIS A 80 6.02 15.10 0.24
C HIS A 80 6.76 14.54 1.47
N PRO A 81 7.61 15.34 2.15
CA PRO A 81 8.32 14.91 3.35
C PRO A 81 7.41 14.56 4.55
N SER A 82 6.11 14.85 4.45
CA SER A 82 5.08 14.39 5.38
C SER A 82 4.80 12.89 5.27
N ILE A 83 5.30 12.21 4.22
CA ILE A 83 5.27 10.76 4.12
C ILE A 83 6.23 10.17 5.15
N ARG A 84 5.66 9.59 6.21
CA ARG A 84 6.45 9.02 7.31
C ARG A 84 6.42 7.50 7.33
N TYR A 85 5.46 6.90 6.63
CA TYR A 85 5.26 5.46 6.58
C TYR A 85 4.98 5.00 5.15
N ILE A 86 5.57 3.86 4.79
CA ILE A 86 5.27 3.14 3.57
C ILE A 86 4.91 1.71 3.97
N LEU A 87 3.67 1.30 3.73
CA LEU A 87 3.21 -0.04 4.03
C LEU A 87 3.06 -0.85 2.73
N CYS A 88 3.83 -1.93 2.65
CA CYS A 88 3.86 -2.84 1.51
C CYS A 88 2.79 -3.92 1.69
N ASN A 89 1.86 -4.02 0.74
CA ASN A 89 0.79 -5.02 0.73
C ASN A 89 1.33 -6.39 0.29
N GLY A 90 1.82 -7.17 1.26
CA GLY A 90 2.34 -8.50 1.02
C GLY A 90 3.86 -8.56 0.80
N THR A 91 4.36 -9.78 0.66
CA THR A 91 5.78 -10.07 0.56
C THR A 91 6.41 -9.53 -0.73
N ALA A 92 5.72 -9.65 -1.87
CA ALA A 92 6.28 -9.25 -3.17
C ALA A 92 6.60 -7.74 -3.21
N SER A 93 5.67 -6.88 -2.80
CA SER A 93 5.88 -5.43 -2.75
C SER A 93 6.94 -5.03 -1.72
N PHE A 94 7.01 -5.73 -0.59
CA PHE A 94 8.04 -5.48 0.43
C PHE A 94 9.44 -5.85 -0.06
N GLU A 95 9.62 -7.02 -0.67
CA GLU A 95 10.91 -7.44 -1.26
C GLU A 95 11.32 -6.51 -2.40
N CYS A 96 10.34 -6.05 -3.20
CA CYS A 96 10.57 -5.08 -4.26
C CYS A 96 11.08 -3.75 -3.70
N MET A 97 10.47 -3.25 -2.63
CA MET A 97 10.91 -2.04 -1.91
C MET A 97 12.30 -2.20 -1.29
N GLN A 98 12.63 -3.38 -0.73
CA GLN A 98 13.96 -3.66 -0.21
C GLN A 98 15.02 -3.60 -1.30
N LYS A 99 14.75 -4.18 -2.48
CA LYS A 99 15.63 -4.12 -3.66
C LYS A 99 15.74 -2.71 -4.23
N TYR A 100 14.67 -1.93 -4.17
CA TYR A 100 14.66 -0.53 -4.62
C TYR A 100 15.65 0.33 -3.83
N ASP A 101 15.95 -0.01 -2.56
CA ASP A 101 16.84 0.73 -1.67
C ASP A 101 16.45 2.22 -1.55
N LEU A 102 15.22 2.47 -1.08
CA LEU A 102 14.76 3.83 -0.77
C LEU A 102 15.72 4.58 0.18
N PRO A 103 16.26 3.99 1.27
CA PRO A 103 17.20 4.68 2.14
C PRO A 103 18.45 5.18 1.39
N GLY A 104 19.04 4.35 0.53
CA GLY A 104 20.17 4.75 -0.30
C GLY A 104 19.83 5.91 -1.26
N ARG A 105 18.65 5.88 -1.87
CA ARG A 105 18.18 6.93 -2.80
C ARG A 105 17.88 8.27 -2.12
N LEU A 106 17.48 8.26 -0.85
CA LEU A 106 17.22 9.46 -0.06
C LEU A 106 18.48 10.01 0.65
N LYS A 107 19.58 9.25 0.67
CA LYS A 107 20.82 9.63 1.37
C LYS A 107 21.32 11.01 0.91
N GLY A 108 21.54 11.91 1.87
CA GLY A 108 22.04 13.26 1.61
C GLY A 108 21.02 14.22 1.01
N ARG A 109 19.74 13.84 0.88
CA ARG A 109 18.68 14.69 0.30
C ARG A 109 17.91 15.53 1.31
N GLY A 110 18.29 15.50 2.59
CA GLY A 110 17.70 16.35 3.63
C GLY A 110 16.29 15.94 4.11
N VAL A 111 15.82 14.74 3.76
CA VAL A 111 14.54 14.19 4.21
C VAL A 111 14.74 12.93 5.06
N ALA A 112 13.84 12.70 6.02
CA ALA A 112 13.84 11.47 6.80
C ALA A 112 13.37 10.29 5.93
N VAL A 113 14.00 9.14 6.10
CA VAL A 113 13.56 7.90 5.46
C VAL A 113 12.25 7.45 6.13
N PRO A 114 11.17 7.20 5.36
CA PRO A 114 9.93 6.67 5.91
C PRO A 114 10.14 5.29 6.56
N VAL A 115 9.34 4.97 7.58
CA VAL A 115 9.27 3.62 8.12
C VAL A 115 8.64 2.70 7.07
N ILE A 116 9.35 1.69 6.63
CA ILE A 116 8.88 0.71 5.65
C ILE A 116 8.44 -0.54 6.40
N SER A 117 7.19 -0.97 6.22
CA SER A 117 6.63 -2.14 6.91
C SER A 117 5.85 -3.04 5.96
N LYS A 118 5.92 -4.35 6.19
CA LYS A 118 5.14 -5.35 5.46
C LYS A 118 3.79 -5.56 6.12
N LEU A 119 2.73 -5.60 5.32
CA LEU A 119 1.38 -5.99 5.71
C LEU A 119 0.99 -7.37 5.14
N PRO A 120 0.00 -8.06 5.72
CA PRO A 120 -0.62 -9.22 5.11
C PRO A 120 -1.16 -8.87 3.72
N SER A 121 -0.94 -9.77 2.76
CA SER A 121 -1.40 -9.54 1.39
C SER A 121 -2.93 -9.58 1.31
N THR A 122 -3.51 -8.63 0.58
CA THR A 122 -4.95 -8.58 0.28
C THR A 122 -5.33 -9.38 -0.97
N SER A 123 -4.35 -10.00 -1.65
CA SER A 123 -4.57 -10.93 -2.77
C SER A 123 -5.37 -12.16 -2.33
N PRO A 124 -6.25 -12.71 -3.19
CA PRO A 124 -7.02 -13.91 -2.89
C PRO A 124 -6.15 -15.17 -2.78
N ALA A 125 -4.90 -15.14 -3.25
CA ALA A 125 -3.99 -16.30 -3.27
C ALA A 125 -3.74 -16.93 -1.89
N ASN A 126 -3.96 -16.18 -0.80
CA ASN A 126 -3.81 -16.65 0.58
C ASN A 126 -5.13 -16.61 1.38
N ALA A 127 -6.29 -16.50 0.72
CA ALA A 127 -7.58 -16.25 1.38
C ALA A 127 -8.06 -17.40 2.29
N MET A 128 -7.68 -18.65 2.02
CA MET A 128 -8.06 -19.79 2.88
C MET A 128 -7.28 -19.86 4.20
N ALA A 129 -6.11 -19.21 4.28
CA ALA A 129 -5.27 -19.24 5.48
C ALA A 129 -5.49 -18.04 6.40
N ASP A 130 -6.06 -16.94 5.89
CA ASP A 130 -6.08 -15.66 6.61
C ASP A 130 -7.37 -14.87 6.29
N PRO A 131 -8.39 -14.93 7.17
CA PRO A 131 -9.65 -14.20 7.01
C PRO A 131 -9.45 -12.69 6.90
N VAL A 132 -10.40 -12.00 6.25
CA VAL A 132 -10.39 -10.52 6.13
C VAL A 132 -10.24 -9.84 7.47
N GLU A 133 -10.88 -10.37 8.52
CA GLU A 133 -10.82 -9.83 9.87
C GLU A 133 -9.41 -9.89 10.47
N THR A 134 -8.72 -11.02 10.31
CA THR A 134 -7.35 -11.21 10.81
C THR A 134 -6.38 -10.25 10.12
N LYS A 135 -6.48 -10.13 8.79
CA LYS A 135 -5.75 -9.11 8.03
C LYS A 135 -6.11 -7.70 8.49
N GLY A 136 -7.40 -7.43 8.64
CA GLY A 136 -7.95 -6.16 9.09
C GLY A 136 -7.37 -5.69 10.42
N LYS A 137 -7.18 -6.59 11.39
CA LYS A 137 -6.55 -6.27 12.69
C LYS A 137 -5.12 -5.77 12.51
N VAL A 138 -4.29 -6.48 11.75
CA VAL A 138 -2.89 -6.09 11.50
C VAL A 138 -2.82 -4.76 10.72
N TRP A 139 -3.71 -4.59 9.74
CA TRP A 139 -3.81 -3.34 8.98
C TRP A 139 -4.23 -2.18 9.88
N LYS A 140 -5.21 -2.37 10.77
CA LYS A 140 -5.68 -1.36 11.72
C LYS A 140 -4.56 -0.88 12.63
N GLU A 141 -3.88 -1.80 13.30
CA GLU A 141 -2.76 -1.49 14.20
C GLU A 141 -1.68 -0.66 13.50
N LYS A 142 -1.32 -1.05 12.27
CA LYS A 142 -0.30 -0.34 11.48
C LYS A 142 -0.77 1.02 10.98
N LEU A 143 -2.05 1.15 10.61
CA LEU A 143 -2.64 2.44 10.24
C LEU A 143 -2.66 3.41 11.43
N GLU A 144 -3.06 2.93 12.61
CA GLU A 144 -3.06 3.72 13.84
C GLU A 144 -1.65 4.15 14.24
N GLU A 145 -0.67 3.25 14.15
CA GLU A 145 0.76 3.54 14.36
C GLU A 145 1.26 4.62 13.39
N ALA A 146 0.93 4.48 12.10
CA ALA A 146 1.40 5.35 11.04
C ALA A 146 0.80 6.77 11.12
N LEU A 147 -0.51 6.86 11.33
CA LEU A 147 -1.24 8.12 11.33
C LEU A 147 -1.07 8.88 12.66
N GLY A 148 -0.84 8.19 13.77
CA GLY A 148 -0.61 8.81 15.08
C GLY A 148 -1.76 9.69 15.58
N LYS A 149 -1.55 10.44 16.66
CA LYS A 149 -2.55 11.40 17.18
C LYS A 149 -2.77 12.56 16.19
N PRO A 150 -4.00 13.12 16.09
CA PRO A 150 -4.46 14.02 15.02
C PRO A 150 -3.75 15.38 14.90
N SER A 151 -2.71 15.67 15.69
CA SER A 151 -2.08 17.00 15.75
C SER A 151 -1.01 17.26 14.68
N TRP A 152 -0.66 16.28 13.84
CA TRP A 152 0.34 16.45 12.76
C TRP A 152 -0.13 15.74 11.49
N PRO A 153 -0.08 16.36 10.30
CA PRO A 153 -0.42 15.67 9.07
C PRO A 153 0.69 14.65 8.75
N ARG A 154 0.39 13.37 9.00
CA ARG A 154 1.23 12.24 8.58
C ARG A 154 0.59 11.62 7.35
N MET A 155 1.36 11.55 6.26
CA MET A 155 0.94 10.82 5.08
C MET A 155 1.55 9.42 5.10
N MET A 156 0.77 8.44 4.67
CA MET A 156 1.22 7.07 4.51
C MET A 156 0.95 6.59 3.10
N MET A 157 1.89 5.84 2.54
CA MET A 157 1.77 5.25 1.21
C MET A 157 1.52 3.75 1.32
N LEU A 158 0.49 3.25 0.64
CA LEU A 158 0.21 1.83 0.49
C LEU A 158 0.68 1.36 -0.88
N ILE A 159 1.51 0.31 -0.88
CA ILE A 159 2.15 -0.21 -2.09
C ILE A 159 1.66 -1.64 -2.40
N PRO A 160 0.89 -1.87 -3.48
CA PRO A 160 0.52 -3.18 -3.98
C PRO A 160 1.70 -4.02 -4.47
#